data_AF-A0AAN2YWR0-F1
#
_entry.id   AF-A0AAN2YWR0-F1
#
_cell.length_a   1.000
_cell.length_b   1.000
_cell.length_c   1.000
_cell.angle_alpha   90.00
_cell.angle_beta   90.00
_cell.angle_gamma   90.00
#
_symmetry.space_group_name_H-M   'P 1'
#
loop_
_entity.id
_entity.type
_entity.pdbx_description
1 polymer ?
#
loop_
_entity_poly.entity_id
_entity_poly.type
_entity_poly.pdbx_seq_one_letter_code
_entity_poly.pdbx_strand_id
1 'polypeptide(L)'
;MKEKEFRVDLVNNPPHYKGFGFENLDFLEEMFNIMPEKRIIFHIGNALKYAIRSKFKGYEIQDLEKCEFYVKRCERFISMERPVECYKGIVIYLSLISQKDFKLYILINDICSFALNPSQRNYNALINSLKKYIRERKNANETKFI
;
A
#
# COMPACT_ATOMS: atom_id res chain seq x y z
N MET A 1 24.36 31.86 9.02
CA MET A 1 23.17 31.24 8.41
C MET A 1 22.92 29.92 9.12
N LYS A 2 21.76 29.72 9.76
CA LYS A 2 21.43 28.44 10.42
C LYS A 2 21.02 27.45 9.32
N GLU A 3 21.72 26.33 9.21
CA GLU A 3 21.35 25.23 8.34
C GLU A 3 19.95 24.74 8.71
N LYS A 4 19.04 24.73 7.73
CA LYS A 4 17.68 24.23 7.90
C LYS A 4 17.76 22.71 7.83
N GLU A 5 17.81 22.06 8.98
CA GLU A 5 17.79 20.60 9.11
C GLU A 5 16.55 20.06 8.38
N PHE A 6 16.73 19.48 7.20
CA PHE A 6 15.64 18.92 6.40
C PHE A 6 15.24 17.57 7.01
N ARG A 7 14.48 17.61 8.11
CA ARG A 7 13.97 16.40 8.75
C ARG A 7 12.99 15.74 7.79
N VAL A 8 13.34 14.55 7.32
CA VAL A 8 12.44 13.70 6.53
C VAL A 8 11.22 13.41 7.38
N ASP A 9 10.05 13.85 6.92
CA ASP A 9 8.78 13.55 7.56
C ASP A 9 8.39 12.09 7.27
N LEU A 10 8.90 11.19 8.10
CA LEU A 10 8.63 9.75 8.01
C LEU A 10 7.18 9.39 8.34
N VAL A 11 6.40 10.32 8.90
CA VAL A 11 5.01 10.09 9.30
C VAL A 11 4.08 10.46 8.16
N ASN A 12 4.13 11.69 7.65
CA ASN A 12 3.19 12.14 6.62
C ASN A 12 3.73 11.96 5.20
N ASN A 13 5.06 11.94 5.00
CA ASN A 13 5.67 11.84 3.68
C ASN A 13 6.85 10.86 3.62
N PRO A 14 6.65 9.55 3.87
CA PRO A 14 7.73 8.57 3.79
C PRO A 14 8.35 8.56 2.38
N PRO A 15 9.69 8.66 2.22
CA PRO A 15 10.32 8.76 0.90
C PRO A 15 10.00 7.60 -0.06
N HIS A 16 9.80 6.40 0.48
CA HIS A 16 9.52 5.19 -0.30
C HIS A 16 8.09 5.11 -0.83
N TYR A 17 7.18 5.99 -0.39
CA TYR A 17 5.78 5.98 -0.84
C TYR A 17 5.60 6.54 -2.25
N LYS A 18 6.62 7.21 -2.81
CA LYS A 18 6.59 7.78 -4.17
C LYS A 18 7.43 7.00 -5.19
N GLY A 19 7.87 5.79 -4.86
CA GLY A 19 8.81 5.01 -5.69
C GLY A 19 8.32 4.78 -7.13
N PHE A 20 7.01 4.67 -7.34
CA PHE A 20 6.41 4.46 -8.66
C PHE A 20 6.00 5.75 -9.37
N GLY A 21 6.26 6.93 -8.80
CA GLY A 21 5.85 8.23 -9.38
C GLY A 21 4.44 8.67 -8.98
N PHE A 22 3.80 7.91 -8.10
CA PHE A 22 2.53 8.21 -7.44
C PHE A 22 2.64 7.85 -5.95
N GLU A 23 1.69 8.27 -5.12
CA GLU A 23 1.67 7.96 -3.70
C GLU A 23 1.01 6.59 -3.44
N ASN A 24 1.73 5.67 -2.78
CA ASN A 24 1.29 4.29 -2.58
C ASN A 24 -0.04 4.16 -1.81
N LEU A 25 -0.36 5.05 -0.85
CA LEU A 25 -1.67 5.00 -0.18
C LEU A 25 -2.80 5.36 -1.12
N ASP A 26 -2.60 6.28 -2.07
CA ASP A 26 -3.62 6.61 -3.07
C ASP A 26 -3.98 5.38 -3.91
N PHE A 27 -3.00 4.57 -4.33
CA PHE A 27 -3.28 3.30 -5.01
C PHE A 27 -4.05 2.31 -4.12
N LEU A 28 -3.65 2.15 -2.86
CA LEU A 28 -4.32 1.26 -1.91
C LEU A 28 -5.77 1.70 -1.67
N GLU A 29 -5.99 3.00 -1.52
CA GLU A 29 -7.30 3.58 -1.34
C GLU A 29 -8.22 3.34 -2.53
N GLU A 30 -7.72 3.49 -3.75
CA GLU A 30 -8.45 3.17 -4.98
C GLU A 30 -8.78 1.68 -5.07
N MET A 31 -7.84 0.82 -4.67
CA MET A 31 -8.10 -0.63 -4.54
C MET A 31 -9.24 -0.91 -3.56
N PHE A 32 -9.24 -0.30 -2.39
CA PHE A 32 -10.28 -0.54 -1.40
C PHE A 32 -11.65 0.06 -1.76
N ASN A 33 -11.68 1.12 -2.58
CA ASN A 33 -12.92 1.69 -3.12
C ASN A 33 -13.72 0.68 -3.92
N ILE A 34 -13.02 -0.06 -4.78
CA ILE A 34 -13.66 -1.02 -5.67
C ILE A 34 -13.79 -2.41 -5.04
N MET A 35 -13.27 -2.61 -3.82
CA MET A 35 -13.51 -3.80 -3.01
C MET A 35 -14.84 -3.64 -2.25
N PRO A 36 -15.71 -4.67 -2.24
CA PRO A 36 -16.99 -4.58 -1.55
C PRO A 36 -16.78 -4.35 -0.04
N GLU A 37 -17.17 -3.16 0.44
CA GLU A 37 -17.26 -2.70 1.83
C GLU A 37 -15.96 -2.67 2.68
N LYS A 38 -14.79 -2.41 2.09
CA LYS A 38 -13.50 -2.61 2.80
C LYS A 38 -12.60 -1.38 3.01
N ARG A 39 -12.93 -0.20 2.49
CA ARG A 39 -12.07 1.01 2.60
C ARG A 39 -11.90 1.52 4.04
N ILE A 40 -12.98 1.58 4.81
CA ILE A 40 -12.89 1.96 6.24
C ILE A 40 -12.11 0.92 7.06
N ILE A 41 -12.21 -0.37 6.73
CA ILE A 41 -11.53 -1.47 7.42
C ILE A 41 -10.01 -1.33 7.29
N PHE A 42 -9.49 -0.89 6.13
CA PHE A 42 -8.06 -0.67 5.95
C PHE A 42 -7.51 0.42 6.87
N HIS A 43 -8.18 1.58 6.92
CA HIS A 43 -7.74 2.71 7.75
C HIS A 43 -7.85 2.36 9.23
N ILE A 44 -8.96 1.76 9.65
CA ILE A 44 -9.17 1.31 11.04
C ILE A 44 -8.17 0.21 11.43
N GLY A 45 -7.93 -0.78 10.57
CA GLY A 45 -6.95 -1.84 10.84
C GLY A 45 -5.53 -1.30 11.04
N ASN A 46 -5.13 -0.29 10.25
CA ASN A 46 -3.84 0.38 10.45
C ASN A 46 -3.83 1.24 11.72
N ALA A 47 -4.89 2.00 11.99
CA ALA A 47 -5.00 2.78 13.22
C ALA A 47 -4.87 1.88 14.47
N LEU A 48 -5.61 0.77 14.53
CA LEU A 48 -5.53 -0.22 15.60
C LEU A 48 -4.12 -0.80 15.76
N LYS A 49 -3.47 -1.17 14.64
CA LYS A 49 -2.09 -1.67 14.63
C LYS A 49 -1.14 -0.67 15.29
N TYR A 50 -1.20 0.61 14.92
CA TYR A 50 -0.31 1.64 15.49
C TYR A 50 -0.66 1.99 16.94
N ALA A 51 -1.95 2.03 17.30
CA ALA A 51 -2.39 2.21 18.69
C ALA A 51 -1.84 1.12 19.62
N ILE A 52 -1.97 -0.16 19.23
CA ILE A 52 -1.43 -1.28 20.01
C ILE A 52 0.11 -1.20 20.07
N ARG A 53 0.76 -0.95 18.92
CA ARG A 53 2.23 -0.91 18.81
C ARG A 53 2.88 0.17 19.67
N SER A 54 2.18 1.29 19.89
CA SER A 54 2.66 2.43 20.69
C SER A 54 3.19 2.02 22.07
N LYS A 55 2.64 0.95 22.66
CA LYS A 55 3.05 0.43 23.99
C LYS A 55 4.25 -0.51 23.99
N PHE A 56 4.72 -0.96 22.82
CA PHE A 56 5.70 -2.06 22.74
C PHE A 56 6.98 -1.74 21.97
N LYS A 57 7.01 -0.70 21.11
CA LYS A 57 8.11 -0.47 20.17
C LYS A 57 9.05 0.70 20.50
N GLY A 58 8.84 1.36 21.64
CA GLY A 58 9.72 2.42 22.14
C GLY A 58 9.57 3.81 21.49
N TYR A 59 8.63 4.00 20.57
CA TYR A 59 8.35 5.28 19.90
C TYR A 59 6.87 5.64 20.01
N GLU A 60 6.37 5.69 21.25
CA GLU A 60 4.95 5.81 21.57
C GLU A 60 4.27 6.97 20.85
N ILE A 61 4.84 8.18 20.92
CA ILE A 61 4.24 9.38 20.30
C ILE A 61 4.17 9.25 18.78
N GLN A 62 5.22 8.79 18.10
CA GLN A 62 5.21 8.64 16.64
C GLN A 62 4.19 7.58 16.18
N ASP A 63 3.99 6.53 16.98
CA ASP A 63 2.96 5.53 16.72
C ASP A 63 1.55 6.10 16.92
N LEU A 64 1.34 6.93 17.94
CA LEU A 64 0.07 7.62 18.17
C LEU A 64 -0.23 8.65 17.07
N GLU A 65 0.76 9.42 16.61
CA GLU A 65 0.63 10.33 15.45
C GLU A 65 0.26 9.56 14.18
N LYS A 66 0.85 8.38 13.97
CA LYS A 66 0.49 7.54 12.83
C LYS A 66 -0.91 6.94 12.96
N CYS A 67 -1.34 6.59 14.18
CA CYS A 67 -2.72 6.21 14.46
C CYS A 67 -3.69 7.33 14.07
N GLU A 68 -3.44 8.55 14.53
CA GLU A 68 -4.24 9.74 14.21
C GLU A 68 -4.27 10.00 12.70
N PHE A 69 -3.14 9.87 12.00
CA PHE A 69 -3.07 9.98 10.54
C PHE A 69 -4.07 9.05 9.83
N TYR A 70 -4.17 7.79 10.23
CA TYR A 70 -5.13 6.85 9.63
C TYR A 70 -6.58 7.17 10.01
N VAL A 71 -6.84 7.61 11.24
CA VAL A 71 -8.19 8.03 11.67
C VAL A 71 -8.68 9.25 10.88
N LYS A 72 -7.84 10.27 10.67
CA LYS A 72 -8.20 11.47 9.87
C LYS A 72 -8.59 11.11 8.44
N ARG A 73 -7.99 10.08 7.84
CA ARG A 73 -8.37 9.64 6.49
C ARG A 73 -9.76 9.01 6.44
N CYS A 74 -10.30 8.51 7.56
CA CYS A 74 -11.67 8.02 7.62
C CYS A 74 -12.72 9.12 7.37
N GLU A 75 -12.39 10.39 7.68
CA GLU A 75 -13.30 11.54 7.50
C GLU A 75 -13.74 11.72 6.04
N ARG A 76 -12.87 11.36 5.09
CA ARG A 76 -13.15 11.36 3.64
C ARG A 76 -14.30 10.43 3.24
N PHE A 77 -14.66 9.47 4.09
CA PHE A 77 -15.74 8.50 3.83
C PHE A 77 -17.04 8.82 4.56
N ILE A 78 -17.02 9.76 5.50
CA ILE A 78 -18.21 10.21 6.25
C ILE A 78 -18.99 11.26 5.42
N SER A 79 -18.29 12.02 4.58
CA SER A 79 -18.82 13.18 3.85
C SER A 79 -19.29 12.90 2.41
N MET A 80 -19.15 11.66 1.92
CA MET A 80 -19.52 11.30 0.53
C MET A 80 -20.72 10.35 0.49
N GLU A 81 -21.89 10.85 0.09
CA GLU A 81 -22.96 10.00 -0.48
C GLU A 81 -22.46 9.42 -1.82
N ARG A 82 -22.49 8.10 -1.96
CA ARG A 82 -21.73 7.35 -2.97
C ARG A 82 -22.13 7.69 -4.42
N PRO A 83 -21.22 8.16 -5.30
CA PRO A 83 -21.17 7.66 -6.66
C PRO A 83 -20.19 6.48 -6.68
N VAL A 84 -20.67 5.32 -7.12
CA VAL A 84 -19.80 4.19 -7.47
C VAL A 84 -19.08 4.59 -8.76
N GLU A 85 -17.92 5.23 -8.67
CA GLU A 85 -17.17 5.63 -9.84
C GLU A 85 -15.86 4.85 -10.05
N CYS A 86 -15.96 4.04 -11.11
CA CYS A 86 -14.98 3.75 -12.15
C CYS A 86 -13.63 3.09 -11.78
N TYR A 87 -13.54 1.81 -12.17
CA TYR A 87 -12.34 0.97 -12.35
C TYR A 87 -11.11 1.63 -13.02
N LYS A 88 -11.25 2.82 -13.64
CA LYS A 88 -10.18 3.47 -14.41
C LYS A 88 -8.98 3.91 -13.56
N GLY A 89 -9.17 4.23 -12.27
CA GLY A 89 -8.08 4.70 -11.41
C GLY A 89 -6.94 3.70 -11.28
N ILE A 90 -7.26 2.42 -11.04
CA ILE A 90 -6.26 1.34 -10.82
C ILE A 90 -5.42 1.04 -12.05
N VAL A 91 -6.01 1.11 -13.24
CA VAL A 91 -5.31 0.81 -14.50
C VAL A 91 -4.12 1.75 -14.70
N ILE A 92 -4.25 3.02 -14.28
CA ILE A 92 -3.16 4.02 -14.37
C ILE A 92 -1.99 3.61 -13.47
N TYR A 93 -2.27 3.26 -12.21
CA TYR A 93 -1.23 2.82 -11.26
C TYR A 93 -0.55 1.53 -11.73
N LEU A 94 -1.32 0.55 -12.20
CA LEU A 94 -0.79 -0.70 -12.74
C LEU A 94 0.12 -0.46 -13.95
N SER A 95 -0.28 0.46 -14.85
CA SER A 95 0.55 0.89 -15.98
C SER A 95 1.88 1.49 -15.52
N LEU A 96 1.86 2.43 -14.57
CA LEU A 96 3.08 3.05 -14.04
C LEU A 96 4.01 2.04 -13.34
N ILE A 97 3.47 1.09 -12.59
CA ILE A 97 4.26 0.00 -11.99
C ILE A 97 4.88 -0.86 -13.09
N SER A 98 4.09 -1.26 -14.10
CA SER A 98 4.56 -2.14 -15.18
C SER A 98 5.75 -1.56 -15.96
N GLN A 99 5.77 -0.22 -16.12
CA GLN A 99 6.86 0.50 -16.78
C GLN A 99 8.16 0.49 -15.97
N LYS A 100 8.06 0.41 -14.63
CA LYS A 100 9.21 0.45 -13.72
C LYS A 100 9.70 -0.93 -13.31
N ASP A 101 8.79 -1.84 -13.03
CA ASP A 101 9.07 -3.22 -12.64
C ASP A 101 7.92 -4.12 -13.09
N PHE A 102 8.06 -4.68 -14.30
CA PHE A 102 7.06 -5.56 -14.89
C PHE A 102 6.81 -6.83 -14.07
N LYS A 103 7.84 -7.35 -13.39
CA LYS A 103 7.72 -8.56 -12.57
C LYS A 103 6.93 -8.30 -11.31
N LEU A 104 7.17 -7.16 -10.67
CA LEU A 104 6.38 -6.69 -9.54
C LEU A 104 4.94 -6.36 -9.95
N TYR A 105 4.74 -5.79 -11.14
CA TYR A 105 3.40 -5.56 -11.70
C TYR A 105 2.58 -6.85 -11.78
N ILE A 106 3.15 -7.97 -12.27
CA ILE A 106 2.43 -9.26 -12.35
C ILE A 106 1.92 -9.67 -10.96
N LEU A 107 2.78 -9.61 -9.94
CA LEU A 107 2.39 -9.94 -8.57
C LEU A 107 1.28 -9.01 -8.07
N ILE A 108 1.42 -7.70 -8.26
CA ILE A 108 0.42 -6.72 -7.81
C ILE A 108 -0.92 -6.92 -8.53
N ASN A 109 -0.90 -7.19 -9.83
CA ASN A 109 -2.12 -7.48 -10.61
C ASN A 109 -2.85 -8.74 -10.12
N ASP A 110 -2.12 -9.80 -9.75
CA ASP A 110 -2.73 -11.01 -9.18
C ASP A 110 -3.31 -10.76 -7.77
N ILE A 111 -2.65 -9.93 -6.96
CA ILE A 111 -3.17 -9.47 -5.66
C ILE A 111 -4.49 -8.74 -5.88
N CYS A 112 -4.54 -7.78 -6.81
CA CYS A 112 -5.75 -7.03 -7.15
C CYS A 112 -6.86 -7.96 -7.65
N SER A 113 -6.53 -8.89 -8.55
CA SER A 113 -7.48 -9.86 -9.11
C SER A 113 -8.10 -10.76 -8.05
N PHE A 114 -7.30 -11.26 -7.09
CA PHE A 114 -7.81 -12.04 -5.96
C PHE A 114 -8.63 -11.19 -4.99
N ALA A 115 -8.21 -9.96 -4.71
CA ALA A 115 -8.91 -9.06 -3.80
C ALA A 115 -10.32 -8.68 -4.31
N LEU A 116 -10.47 -8.54 -5.63
CA LEU A 116 -11.74 -8.21 -6.29
C LEU A 116 -12.62 -9.43 -6.52
N ASN A 117 -12.02 -10.58 -6.83
CA ASN A 117 -12.74 -11.83 -7.05
C ASN A 117 -12.07 -12.99 -6.31
N PRO A 118 -12.38 -13.18 -5.03
CA PRO A 118 -11.82 -14.27 -4.24
C PRO A 118 -12.29 -15.63 -4.75
N SER A 119 -11.40 -16.36 -5.41
CA SER A 119 -11.65 -17.71 -5.92
C SER A 119 -10.40 -18.57 -5.80
N GLN A 120 -10.56 -19.90 -5.77
CA GLN A 120 -9.42 -20.82 -5.72
C GLN A 120 -8.46 -20.62 -6.90
N ARG A 121 -9.00 -20.30 -8.08
CA ARG A 121 -8.20 -19.99 -9.28
C ARG A 121 -7.33 -18.76 -9.06
N ASN A 122 -7.91 -17.65 -8.60
CA ASN A 122 -7.18 -16.40 -8.38
C ASN A 122 -6.18 -16.52 -7.22
N TYR A 123 -6.51 -17.29 -6.18
CA TYR A 123 -5.57 -17.63 -5.11
C TYR A 123 -4.36 -18.39 -5.63
N ASN A 124 -4.56 -19.42 -6.46
CA ASN A 124 -3.46 -20.20 -7.03
C ASN A 124 -2.55 -19.34 -7.93
N ALA A 125 -3.15 -18.44 -8.73
CA ALA A 125 -2.39 -17.49 -9.55
C ALA A 125 -1.49 -16.58 -8.68
N LEU A 126 -2.07 -15.97 -7.65
CA LEU A 126 -1.36 -15.13 -6.69
C LEU A 126 -0.20 -15.86 -5.99
N ILE A 127 -0.44 -17.07 -5.49
CA ILE A 127 0.61 -17.83 -4.80
C ILE A 127 1.76 -18.19 -5.76
N ASN A 128 1.45 -18.50 -7.01
CA ASN A 128 2.46 -18.83 -8.00
C ASN A 128 3.32 -17.60 -8.37
N SER A 129 2.70 -16.44 -8.61
CA SER A 129 3.43 -15.20 -8.90
C SER A 129 4.26 -14.73 -7.71
N LEU A 130 3.75 -14.84 -6.48
CA LEU A 130 4.49 -14.52 -5.26
C LEU A 130 5.73 -15.38 -5.09
N LYS A 131 5.59 -16.72 -5.19
CA LYS A 131 6.72 -17.66 -5.09
C LYS A 131 7.77 -17.38 -6.16
N LYS A 132 7.34 -17.11 -7.39
CA LYS A 132 8.23 -16.77 -8.51
C LYS A 132 9.00 -15.49 -8.23
N TYR A 133 8.32 -14.41 -7.84
CA TYR A 133 8.95 -13.13 -7.53
C TYR A 133 9.97 -13.25 -6.40
N ILE A 134 9.64 -13.95 -5.31
CA ILE A 134 10.57 -14.21 -4.19
C ILE A 134 11.84 -14.93 -4.67
N ARG A 135 11.69 -16.00 -5.45
CA ARG A 135 12.82 -16.77 -5.98
C ARG A 135 13.74 -15.89 -6.83
N GLU A 136 13.18 -15.10 -7.73
CA GLU A 136 13.96 -14.22 -8.61
C GLU A 136 14.72 -13.14 -7.83
N ARG A 137 14.14 -12.59 -6.76
CA ARG A 137 14.80 -11.60 -5.90
C ARG A 137 15.91 -12.20 -5.03
N LYS A 138 15.76 -13.44 -4.57
CA LYS A 138 16.84 -14.16 -3.86
C LYS A 138 18.05 -14.36 -4.77
N ASN A 139 17.82 -14.90 -5.97
CA ASN A 139 18.87 -15.14 -6.95
C ASN A 139 19.61 -13.84 -7.35
N ALA A 140 18.88 -12.74 -7.58
CA ALA A 140 19.48 -11.45 -7.93
C ALA A 140 20.34 -10.83 -6.83
N ASN A 141 20.12 -11.21 -5.56
CA ASN A 141 20.94 -10.77 -4.44
C ASN A 141 22.19 -11.65 -4.29
N GLU A 142 22.12 -12.93 -4.63
CA GLU A 142 23.27 -13.85 -4.61
C GLU A 142 24.29 -13.50 -5.71
N THR A 143 23.85 -13.05 -6.88
CA THR A 143 24.76 -12.64 -7.98
C THR A 143 25.47 -11.30 -7.73
N LYS A 144 25.12 -10.56 -6.68
CA LYS A 144 25.78 -9.29 -6.31
C LYS A 144 27.02 -9.48 -5.42
N PHE A 145 27.29 -10.72 -4.99
CA PHE A 145 28.43 -11.08 -4.12
C PHE A 145 29.45 -12.00 -4.82
N ILE A 146 29.39 -12.10 -6.16
CA ILE A 146 30.39 -12.73 -7.03
C ILE A 146 30.93 -11.64 -7.95
#